data_AF-A0A914KZC4-F1
#
_entry.id   AF-A0A914KZC4-F1
#
_cell.length_a   1.000
_cell.length_b   1.000
_cell.length_c   1.000
_cell.angle_alpha   90.00
_cell.angle_beta   90.00
_cell.angle_gamma   90.00
#
_symmetry.space_group_name_H-M   'P 1'
#
loop_
_entity.id
_entity.type
_entity.pdbx_description
1 polymer ?
#
loop_
_entity_poly.entity_id
_entity_poly.type
_entity_poly.pdbx_seq_one_letter_code
_entity_poly.pdbx_strand_id
1 'polypeptide(L)'
;MLWHRYLKEYYLCDPCRFYKIYNGKMRPEGNFYQTRMRITNDRKCFTCGATKTSKWHRHSKHVQYICTACYMKELRINKKTNKNKTEQ
;
A
#
# COMPACT_ATOMS: atom_id res chain seq x y z
N MET A 1 10.44 13.36 -15.36
CA MET A 1 9.06 13.82 -15.57
C MET A 1 9.14 14.98 -16.54
N LEU A 2 8.78 14.75 -17.80
CA LEU A 2 8.81 15.79 -18.82
C LEU A 2 7.43 16.46 -18.89
N TRP A 3 7.45 17.78 -19.04
CA TRP A 3 6.26 18.60 -19.23
C TRP A 3 6.10 18.90 -20.72
N HIS A 4 4.93 18.58 -21.26
CA HIS A 4 4.62 18.76 -22.67
C HIS A 4 3.62 19.88 -22.84
N ARG A 5 3.91 20.82 -23.73
CA ARG A 5 3.02 21.94 -24.01
C ARG A 5 1.68 21.43 -24.54
N TYR A 6 0.61 21.94 -23.95
CA TYR A 6 -0.77 21.59 -24.23
C TYR A 6 -1.60 22.86 -24.35
N LEU A 7 -2.17 23.14 -25.52
CA LEU A 7 -2.75 24.47 -25.82
C LEU A 7 -1.73 25.60 -25.59
N LYS A 8 -2.16 26.86 -25.70
CA LYS A 8 -1.24 28.01 -25.68
C LYS A 8 -0.55 28.18 -24.32
N GLU A 9 -1.19 27.78 -23.22
CA GLU A 9 -0.78 28.09 -21.84
C GLU A 9 -0.79 26.91 -20.86
N TYR A 10 -1.11 25.69 -21.28
CA TYR A 10 -1.15 24.53 -20.37
C TYR A 10 -0.01 23.57 -20.67
N TYR A 11 0.32 22.72 -19.69
CA TYR A 11 1.31 21.66 -19.85
C TYR A 11 0.77 20.36 -19.26
N LEU A 12 1.00 19.24 -19.94
CA LEU A 12 0.67 17.90 -19.48
C LEU A 12 1.94 17.17 -19.08
N CYS A 13 1.90 16.44 -17.96
CA CYS A 13 2.93 15.46 -17.62
C CYS A 13 2.86 14.25 -18.58
N ASP A 14 3.95 13.48 -18.67
CA ASP A 14 4.03 12.30 -19.53
C ASP A 14 2.79 11.39 -19.45
N PRO A 15 2.31 10.97 -18.25
CA PRO A 15 1.14 10.10 -18.15
C PRO A 15 -0.13 10.72 -18.71
N CYS A 16 -0.36 12.02 -18.49
CA CYS A 16 -1.55 12.70 -18.99
C CYS A 16 -1.49 12.90 -20.51
N ARG A 17 -0.30 13.18 -21.06
CA ARG A 17 -0.08 13.28 -22.51
C ARG A 17 -0.33 11.94 -23.19
N PHE A 18 0.30 10.86 -22.72
CA PHE A 18 0.12 9.54 -23.32
C PHE A 18 -1.34 9.08 -23.24
N TYR A 19 -2.00 9.27 -22.10
CA TYR A 19 -3.42 8.92 -21.96
C TYR A 19 -4.29 9.68 -22.96
N LYS A 20 -4.05 10.99 -23.14
CA LYS A 20 -4.79 11.77 -24.13
C LYS A 20 -4.58 11.24 -25.55
N ILE A 21 -3.33 10.90 -25.91
CA ILE A 21 -3.00 10.37 -27.24
C ILE A 21 -3.71 9.03 -27.50
N TYR A 22 -3.71 8.10 -26.55
CA TYR A 22 -4.28 6.77 -26.74
C TYR A 22 -5.81 6.73 -26.62
N ASN A 23 -6.40 7.54 -25.73
CA ASN A 23 -7.83 7.45 -25.39
C ASN A 23 -8.66 8.61 -25.97
N GLY A 24 -8.04 9.60 -26.60
CA GLY A 24 -8.71 10.77 -27.19
C GLY A 24 -9.32 11.75 -26.18
N LYS A 25 -9.23 11.46 -24.87
CA LYS A 25 -9.80 12.26 -23.78
C LYS A 25 -8.79 12.51 -22.68
N MET A 26 -9.02 13.54 -21.87
CA MET A 26 -8.16 13.80 -20.70
C MET A 26 -8.17 12.62 -19.74
N ARG A 27 -7.01 12.37 -19.12
CA ARG A 27 -6.89 11.36 -18.07
C ARG A 27 -7.87 11.74 -16.95
N PRO A 28 -8.83 10.87 -16.60
CA PRO A 28 -9.73 11.17 -15.50
C PRO A 28 -8.89 11.41 -14.26
N GLU A 29 -9.24 12.45 -13.50
CA GLU A 29 -8.65 12.69 -12.20
C GLU A 29 -9.04 11.51 -11.31
N GLY A 30 -8.16 10.51 -11.26
CA GLY A 30 -8.27 9.44 -10.29
C GLY A 30 -8.25 10.12 -8.94
N ASN A 31 -9.23 9.80 -8.09
CA ASN A 31 -9.33 10.38 -6.78
C ASN A 31 -8.13 9.87 -5.95
N PHE A 32 -6.99 10.58 -6.04
CA PHE A 32 -5.70 10.17 -5.44
C PHE A 32 -5.83 9.95 -3.93
N TYR A 33 -6.82 10.63 -3.32
CA TYR A 33 -7.20 10.50 -1.92
C TYR A 33 -7.94 9.20 -1.62
N GLN A 34 -8.74 8.65 -2.55
CA GLN A 34 -9.50 7.42 -2.35
C GLN A 34 -8.66 6.16 -2.56
N THR A 35 -7.68 6.17 -3.49
CA THR A 35 -6.82 4.98 -3.72
C THR A 35 -5.89 4.67 -2.54
N ARG A 36 -5.61 5.66 -1.68
CA ARG A 36 -4.83 5.47 -0.43
C ARG A 36 -5.70 5.14 0.79
N MET A 37 -6.97 5.53 0.82
CA MET A 37 -7.92 5.05 1.82
C MET A 37 -8.43 3.66 1.42
N ARG A 38 -7.53 2.67 1.43
CA ARG A 38 -7.97 1.27 1.56
C ARG A 38 -8.71 1.17 2.88
N ILE A 39 -10.03 1.14 2.84
CA ILE A 39 -10.98 0.73 3.89
C ILE A 39 -10.23 0.02 5.03
N THR A 40 -9.95 0.77 6.10
CA THR A 40 -9.39 0.25 7.35
C THR A 40 -10.49 -0.04 8.36
N ASN A 41 -11.73 0.39 8.09
CA ASN A 41 -12.82 0.35 9.07
C ASN A 41 -13.27 -1.06 9.44
N ASP A 42 -13.05 -2.05 8.56
CA ASP A 42 -13.44 -3.45 8.83
C ASP A 42 -12.26 -4.38 9.11
N ARG A 43 -11.06 -3.85 9.30
CA ARG A 43 -9.90 -4.71 9.56
C ARG A 43 -9.90 -5.15 11.02
N LYS A 44 -9.80 -6.47 11.21
CA LYS A 44 -9.64 -7.11 12.52
C LYS A 44 -8.33 -7.88 12.53
N CYS A 45 -7.58 -7.79 13.63
CA CYS A 45 -6.37 -8.57 13.80
C CYS A 45 -6.73 -10.05 13.87
N PHE A 46 -6.15 -10.86 12.98
CA PHE A 46 -6.36 -12.30 12.96
C PHE A 46 -5.95 -12.98 14.27
N THR A 47 -4.88 -12.49 14.92
CA THR A 47 -4.31 -13.11 16.12
C THR A 47 -5.01 -12.72 17.42
N CYS A 48 -5.34 -11.44 17.61
CA CYS A 48 -5.88 -10.93 18.87
C CYS A 48 -7.27 -10.31 18.76
N GLY A 49 -7.83 -10.22 17.55
CA GLY A 49 -9.15 -9.64 17.33
C GLY A 49 -9.25 -8.13 17.47
N ALA A 50 -8.15 -7.40 17.70
CA ALA A 50 -8.16 -5.95 17.81
C ALA A 50 -8.69 -5.30 16.51
N THR A 51 -9.58 -4.32 16.65
CA THR A 51 -10.13 -3.52 15.54
C THR A 51 -9.48 -2.15 15.42
N LYS A 52 -8.71 -1.73 16.43
CA LYS A 52 -7.95 -0.47 16.46
C LYS A 52 -6.46 -0.76 16.58
N THR A 53 -5.66 -0.17 15.70
CA THR A 53 -4.19 -0.26 15.68
C THR A 53 -3.63 0.94 14.91
N SER A 54 -2.39 1.34 15.21
CA SER A 54 -1.72 2.43 14.50
C SER A 54 -1.39 2.06 13.04
N LYS A 55 -1.03 0.79 12.80
CA LYS A 55 -0.75 0.26 11.47
C LYS A 55 -1.22 -1.18 11.35
N TRP A 56 -1.65 -1.54 10.15
CA TRP A 56 -1.98 -2.91 9.77
C TRP A 56 -0.82 -3.55 9.02
N HIS A 57 -0.42 -4.74 9.44
CA HIS A 57 0.62 -5.55 8.81
C HIS A 57 0.01 -6.83 8.23
N ARG A 58 0.73 -7.52 7.34
CA ARG A 58 0.34 -8.85 6.86
C ARG A 58 0.97 -9.92 7.74
N HIS A 59 0.21 -10.97 8.03
CA HIS A 59 0.72 -12.16 8.72
C HIS A 59 1.77 -12.86 7.85
N SER A 60 2.80 -13.41 8.48
CA SER A 60 3.92 -14.04 7.76
C SER A 60 3.54 -15.31 6.98
N LYS A 61 2.53 -16.07 7.46
CA LYS A 61 2.09 -17.34 6.85
C LYS A 61 0.70 -17.29 6.21
N HIS A 62 -0.08 -16.25 6.51
CA HIS A 62 -1.47 -16.15 6.07
C HIS A 62 -1.67 -14.81 5.37
N VAL A 63 -2.59 -14.74 4.42
CA VAL A 63 -2.90 -13.48 3.71
C VAL A 63 -3.67 -12.49 4.60
N GLN A 64 -3.91 -12.86 5.87
CA GLN A 64 -4.67 -12.11 6.86
C GLN A 64 -3.91 -10.91 7.43
N TYR A 65 -4.68 -9.94 7.97
CA TYR A 65 -4.13 -8.75 8.61
C TYR A 65 -3.91 -8.95 10.10
N ILE A 66 -2.82 -8.36 10.60
CA ILE A 66 -2.49 -8.33 12.03
C ILE A 66 -2.16 -6.91 12.48
N CYS A 67 -2.40 -6.62 13.75
CA CYS A 67 -2.04 -5.34 14.36
C CYS A 67 -0.52 -5.23 14.56
N THR A 68 -0.04 -4.00 14.80
CA THR A 68 1.38 -3.74 15.03
C THR A 68 1.95 -4.53 16.20
N ALA A 69 1.20 -4.70 17.30
CA ALA A 69 1.65 -5.48 18.46
C ALA A 69 1.90 -6.95 18.11
N CYS A 70 0.97 -7.60 17.40
CA CYS A 70 1.11 -8.98 16.95
C CYS A 70 2.24 -9.15 15.95
N TYR A 71 2.39 -8.20 15.01
CA TYR A 71 3.49 -8.18 14.06
C TYR A 71 4.86 -8.13 14.75
N MET A 72 5.02 -7.26 15.75
CA MET A 72 6.28 -7.19 16.51
C MET A 72 6.57 -8.48 17.29
N LYS A 73 5.53 -9.14 17.80
CA LYS A 73 5.67 -10.45 18.45
C LYS A 73 6.13 -11.52 17.46
N GLU A 74 5.54 -11.59 16.26
CA GLU A 74 5.96 -12.49 15.19
C GLU A 74 7.42 -12.27 14.79
N LEU A 75 7.84 -11.02 14.59
CA LEU A 75 9.23 -10.71 14.24
C LEU A 75 10.22 -11.19 15.30
N ARG A 76 9.89 -11.05 16.59
CA ARG A 76 10.73 -11.54 17.69
C ARG A 76 10.85 -13.06 17.68
N ILE A 77 9.74 -13.77 17.45
CA ILE A 77 9.72 -15.23 17.36
C ILE A 77 10.56 -15.69 16.16
N ASN A 78 10.35 -15.10 14.98
CA ASN A 78 11.05 -15.47 13.76
C ASN A 78 12.57 -15.25 13.86
N LYS A 79 13.01 -14.16 14.52
CA LYS A 79 14.43 -13.92 14.81
C LYS A 79 15.03 -15.00 15.71
N LYS A 80 14.33 -15.41 16.77
CA LYS A 80 14.77 -16.49 17.67
C LYS A 80 14.89 -17.82 16.93
N THR A 81 13.90 -18.18 16.11
CA THR A 81 13.95 -19.41 15.32
C THR A 81 15.09 -19.42 14.30
N ASN A 82 15.42 -18.28 13.69
CA ASN A 82 16.53 -18.20 12.74
C ASN A 82 17.90 -18.30 13.45
N LYS A 83 18.05 -17.67 14.62
CA LYS A 83 19.27 -17.81 15.42
C LYS A 83 19.52 -19.27 15.81
N ASN A 84 18.50 -19.95 16.33
CA ASN A 84 18.60 -21.36 16.74
C ASN A 84 18.90 -22.31 15.56
N LYS A 85 18.60 -21.92 14.32
CA LYS A 85 18.92 -22.71 13.11
C LYS A 85 20.33 -22.49 12.58
N THR A 86 21.01 -21.42 12.99
CA THR A 86 22.36 -21.10 12.50
C THR A 86 23.44 -21.67 13.43
N GLU A 87 23.04 -22.14 14.61
CA GLU A 87 23.90 -22.76 15.64
C GLU A 87 23.80 -24.31 15.64
N GLN A 88 23.27 -24.93 14.57
CA GLN A 88 23.24 -26.38 14.34
C GLN A 88 23.91 -26.75 13.02
#